data_AF-A0A2R3N0M7-F1
#
_entry.id   AF-A0A2R3N0M7-F1
#
_cell.length_a   1.000
_cell.length_b   1.000
_cell.length_c   1.000
_cell.angle_alpha   90.00
_cell.angle_beta   90.00
_cell.angle_gamma   90.00
#
_symmetry.space_group_name_H-M   'P 1'
#
loop_
_entity.id
_entity.type
_entity.pdbx_description
1 polymer ?
#
loop_
_entity_poly.entity_id
_entity_poly.type
_entity_poly.pdbx_seq_one_letter_code
_entity_poly.pdbx_strand_id
1 'polypeptide(L)'
;MAAMKKYIADLHFGHEKVIAFDGRPFENAAQMDEEMIRRWNQAVEKKDEVYILGDFAYRSEHDYVWYLSRLNGKKHLILGNHDYRILKDEAAQSYFQSIHHMLSVRDENRELILCHYPMLEWRGYFRGSLHIFGHIHEACHAMYEHICRQPNMLNAGASVIGYQPATLPELIQYNIGYKSRLAAALAEKHGIRRESDSTSAEEITAQAEEDAEK
;
A
#
# COMPACT_ATOMS: atom_id res chain seq x y z
N MET A 1 22.05 11.92 10.79
CA MET A 1 21.14 10.74 10.84
C MET A 1 21.59 9.71 9.83
N ALA A 2 21.42 8.41 10.12
CA ALA A 2 21.71 7.31 9.19
C ALA A 2 20.76 7.32 7.99
N ALA A 3 21.14 6.69 6.87
CA ALA A 3 20.25 6.51 5.74
C ALA A 3 19.09 5.58 6.12
N MET A 4 17.86 5.96 5.76
CA MET A 4 16.65 5.17 6.02
C MET A 4 16.17 4.47 4.75
N LYS A 5 15.46 3.35 4.92
CA LYS A 5 14.69 2.74 3.83
C LYS A 5 13.25 3.26 3.87
N LYS A 6 12.72 3.60 2.71
CA LYS A 6 11.34 4.09 2.53
C LYS A 6 10.67 3.35 1.39
N TYR A 7 9.35 3.22 1.47
CA TYR A 7 8.54 2.40 0.58
C TYR A 7 7.35 3.20 0.07
N ILE A 8 7.02 3.05 -1.20
CA ILE A 8 5.84 3.62 -1.85
C ILE A 8 5.51 2.82 -3.12
N ALA A 9 4.25 2.80 -3.53
CA ALA A 9 3.78 2.17 -4.76
C ALA A 9 2.74 3.05 -5.46
N ASP A 10 2.43 2.71 -6.71
CA ASP A 10 1.27 3.21 -7.44
C ASP A 10 1.20 4.73 -7.50
N LEU A 11 2.36 5.35 -7.76
CA LEU A 11 2.47 6.81 -7.87
C LEU A 11 1.58 7.32 -9.00
N HIS A 12 1.56 6.61 -10.14
CA HIS A 12 0.77 6.96 -11.30
C HIS A 12 0.94 8.44 -11.72
N PHE A 13 2.17 8.94 -11.68
CA PHE A 13 2.47 10.30 -12.14
C PHE A 13 1.92 10.54 -13.56
N GLY A 14 1.28 11.68 -13.75
CA GLY A 14 0.62 12.11 -14.98
C GLY A 14 -0.67 11.37 -15.37
N HIS A 15 -1.17 10.45 -14.53
CA HIS A 15 -2.34 9.65 -14.88
C HIS A 15 -3.65 10.34 -14.48
N GLU A 16 -4.19 11.24 -15.32
CA GLU A 16 -5.43 11.99 -15.03
C GLU A 16 -6.59 11.11 -14.53
N LYS A 17 -6.82 9.96 -15.18
CA LYS A 17 -7.94 9.07 -14.85
C LYS A 17 -7.79 8.36 -13.50
N VAL A 18 -6.58 8.27 -12.93
CA VAL A 18 -6.37 7.62 -11.63
C VAL A 18 -7.06 8.39 -10.52
N ILE A 19 -7.24 9.70 -10.67
CA ILE A 19 -7.83 10.56 -9.65
C ILE A 19 -9.25 10.11 -9.33
N ALA A 20 -10.09 9.96 -10.36
CA ALA A 20 -11.45 9.47 -10.19
C ALA A 20 -11.49 7.97 -9.85
N PHE A 21 -10.56 7.17 -10.39
CA PHE A 21 -10.53 5.71 -10.20
C PHE A 21 -10.09 5.27 -8.80
N ASP A 22 -9.22 6.03 -8.14
CA ASP A 22 -8.63 5.70 -6.82
C ASP A 22 -9.09 6.73 -5.75
N GLY A 23 -10.10 7.55 -6.07
CA GLY A 23 -10.63 8.58 -5.17
C GLY A 23 -9.58 9.57 -4.67
N ARG A 24 -8.59 9.93 -5.51
CA ARG A 24 -7.49 10.80 -5.08
C ARG A 24 -7.97 12.24 -4.89
N PRO A 25 -7.51 12.95 -3.83
CA PRO A 25 -8.00 14.28 -3.48
C PRO A 25 -7.29 15.38 -4.29
N PHE A 26 -7.21 15.23 -5.61
CA PHE A 26 -6.57 16.19 -6.51
C PHE A 26 -7.55 16.60 -7.60
N GLU A 27 -7.43 17.84 -8.07
CA GLU A 27 -8.27 18.41 -9.13
C GLU A 27 -7.88 17.87 -10.50
N ASN A 28 -6.58 17.67 -10.75
CA ASN A 28 -6.02 17.17 -12.01
C ASN A 28 -4.62 16.58 -11.80
N ALA A 29 -4.07 15.92 -12.83
CA ALA A 29 -2.77 15.26 -12.76
C ALA A 29 -1.62 16.22 -12.48
N ALA A 30 -1.65 17.44 -13.03
CA ALA A 30 -0.59 18.41 -12.78
C ALA A 30 -0.51 18.81 -11.30
N GLN A 31 -1.67 19.05 -10.66
CA GLN A 31 -1.74 19.34 -9.22
C GLN A 31 -1.28 18.12 -8.39
N MET A 32 -1.72 16.92 -8.75
CA MET A 32 -1.31 15.67 -8.10
C MET A 32 0.21 15.49 -8.14
N ASP A 33 0.79 15.62 -9.33
CA ASP A 33 2.22 15.41 -9.57
C ASP A 33 3.08 16.36 -8.74
N GLU A 34 2.77 17.66 -8.76
CA GLU A 34 3.52 18.67 -8.01
C GLU A 34 3.41 18.46 -6.49
N GLU A 35 2.21 18.14 -5.98
CA GLU A 35 2.01 17.88 -4.55
C GLU A 35 2.72 16.61 -4.10
N MET A 36 2.71 15.55 -4.91
CA MET A 36 3.42 14.30 -4.63
C MET A 36 4.94 14.48 -4.67
N ILE A 37 5.48 15.25 -5.62
CA ILE A 37 6.91 15.62 -5.67
C ILE A 37 7.29 16.43 -4.42
N ARG A 38 6.46 17.39 -4.02
CA ARG A 38 6.69 18.20 -2.82
C ARG A 38 6.75 17.33 -1.56
N ARG A 39 5.75 16.45 -1.37
CA ARG A 39 5.69 15.52 -0.24
C ARG A 39 6.85 14.53 -0.23
N TRP A 40 7.20 13.99 -1.39
CA TRP A 40 8.37 13.12 -1.54
C TRP A 40 9.62 13.79 -1.02
N ASN A 41 9.91 15.02 -1.48
CA ASN A 41 11.14 15.71 -1.13
C ASN A 41 11.16 16.21 0.32
N GLN A 42 10.01 16.37 0.97
CA GLN A 42 9.92 16.59 2.42
C GLN A 42 10.21 15.33 3.22
N ALA A 43 9.77 14.17 2.72
CA ALA A 43 9.93 12.90 3.40
C ALA A 43 11.29 12.24 3.14
N VAL A 44 11.99 12.56 2.05
CA VAL A 44 13.17 11.81 1.58
C VAL A 44 14.41 12.70 1.53
N GLU A 45 15.45 12.29 2.27
CA GLU A 45 16.79 12.86 2.12
C GLU A 45 17.55 12.22 0.95
N LYS A 46 18.56 12.92 0.40
CA LYS A 46 19.38 12.42 -0.73
C LYS A 46 20.06 11.07 -0.48
N LYS A 47 20.33 10.73 0.78
CA LYS A 47 21.04 9.51 1.19
C LYS A 47 20.11 8.30 1.38
N ASP A 48 18.80 8.53 1.49
CA ASP A 48 17.83 7.47 1.81
C ASP A 48 17.66 6.53 0.60
N GLU A 49 17.34 5.27 0.90
CA GLU A 49 16.98 4.26 -0.10
C GLU A 49 15.46 4.21 -0.22
N VAL A 50 14.91 4.48 -1.41
CA VAL A 50 13.47 4.47 -1.67
C VAL A 50 13.11 3.34 -2.61
N TYR A 51 12.32 2.40 -2.12
CA TYR A 51 11.77 1.30 -2.89
C TYR A 51 10.41 1.72 -3.46
N ILE A 52 10.34 1.82 -4.79
CA ILE A 52 9.13 2.11 -5.55
C ILE A 52 8.55 0.77 -6.02
N LEU A 53 7.41 0.37 -5.46
CA LEU A 53 6.75 -0.90 -5.76
C LEU A 53 5.75 -0.77 -6.90
N GLY A 54 6.24 -0.24 -8.01
CA GLY A 54 5.59 -0.31 -9.30
C GLY A 54 4.64 0.85 -9.60
N ASP A 55 4.21 0.88 -10.87
CA ASP A 55 3.27 1.82 -11.45
C ASP A 55 3.68 3.28 -11.19
N PHE A 56 4.92 3.61 -11.60
CA PHE A 56 5.57 4.90 -11.33
C PHE A 56 4.89 6.07 -12.06
N ALA A 57 4.73 5.96 -13.38
CA ALA A 57 4.08 6.98 -14.21
C ALA A 57 3.29 6.31 -15.34
N TYR A 58 2.13 6.87 -15.69
CA TYR A 58 1.28 6.28 -16.71
C TYR A 58 0.49 7.34 -17.50
N ARG A 59 0.59 7.28 -18.83
CA ARG A 59 -0.06 8.23 -19.76
C ARG A 59 0.25 9.71 -19.46
N SER A 60 1.43 9.96 -18.87
CA SER A 60 1.92 11.30 -18.60
C SER A 60 2.31 12.04 -19.89
N GLU A 61 2.18 13.37 -19.86
CA GLU A 61 2.76 14.28 -20.84
C GLU A 61 4.28 14.46 -20.65
N HIS A 62 4.80 14.18 -19.46
CA HIS A 62 6.21 14.21 -19.13
C HIS A 62 6.84 12.82 -19.26
N ASP A 63 8.13 12.79 -19.62
CA ASP A 63 8.91 11.55 -19.59
C ASP A 63 9.29 11.13 -18.16
N TYR A 64 9.81 9.91 -18.02
CA TYR A 64 10.22 9.38 -16.71
C TYR A 64 11.34 10.20 -16.07
N VAL A 65 12.28 10.72 -16.87
CA VAL A 65 13.44 11.48 -16.39
C VAL A 65 13.03 12.80 -15.76
N TRP A 66 12.00 13.45 -16.31
CA TRP A 66 11.42 14.68 -15.77
C TRP A 66 10.95 14.49 -14.33
N TYR A 67 10.27 13.37 -14.03
CA TYR A 67 9.90 13.03 -12.66
C TYR A 67 11.12 12.61 -11.83
N LEU A 68 11.88 11.61 -12.30
CA LEU A 68 12.94 10.96 -11.53
C LEU A 68 14.04 11.94 -11.09
N SER A 69 14.37 12.92 -11.92
CA SER A 69 15.36 13.97 -11.62
C SER A 69 14.93 14.93 -10.52
N ARG A 70 13.63 15.03 -10.24
CA ARG A 70 13.05 15.92 -9.24
C ARG A 70 12.81 15.24 -7.88
N LEU A 71 13.04 13.93 -7.79
CA LEU A 71 12.78 13.15 -6.59
C LEU A 71 14.11 12.88 -5.84
N ASN A 72 14.16 13.22 -4.56
CA ASN A 72 15.30 12.89 -3.70
C ASN A 72 15.46 11.37 -3.48
N GLY A 73 16.63 10.99 -2.96
CA GLY A 73 16.93 9.62 -2.56
C GLY A 73 17.45 8.73 -3.68
N LYS A 74 18.03 7.62 -3.27
CA LYS A 74 18.48 6.53 -4.13
C LYS A 74 17.31 5.59 -4.37
N LYS A 75 16.99 5.33 -5.63
CA LYS A 75 15.71 4.70 -5.98
C LYS A 75 15.92 3.25 -6.41
N HIS A 76 15.08 2.37 -5.94
CA HIS A 76 14.97 0.99 -6.39
C HIS A 76 13.58 0.77 -6.96
N LEU A 77 13.48 0.21 -8.15
CA LEU A 77 12.19 -0.09 -8.78
C LEU A 77 11.86 -1.57 -8.62
N ILE A 78 10.68 -1.86 -8.09
CA ILE A 78 10.04 -3.16 -8.17
C ILE A 78 8.90 -3.02 -9.17
N LEU A 79 9.07 -3.59 -10.37
CA LEU A 79 8.24 -3.34 -11.54
C LEU A 79 6.76 -3.67 -11.30
N GLY A 80 5.90 -2.71 -11.64
CA GLY A 80 4.47 -2.91 -11.84
C GLY A 80 4.09 -3.13 -13.31
N ASN A 81 2.80 -3.35 -13.58
CA ASN A 81 2.31 -3.60 -14.94
C ASN A 81 2.46 -2.39 -15.87
N HIS A 82 2.57 -1.17 -15.32
CA HIS A 82 2.69 0.04 -16.13
C HIS A 82 4.14 0.50 -16.39
N ASP A 83 5.14 -0.19 -15.84
CA ASP A 83 6.54 0.26 -15.89
C ASP A 83 7.36 -0.31 -17.03
N TYR A 84 6.80 -1.17 -17.89
CA TYR A 84 7.56 -1.88 -18.94
C TYR A 84 8.32 -0.96 -19.91
N ARG A 85 7.91 0.30 -20.05
CA ARG A 85 8.60 1.29 -20.89
C ARG A 85 9.90 1.79 -20.26
N ILE A 86 10.01 1.80 -18.93
CA ILE A 86 11.25 2.16 -18.22
C ILE A 86 12.38 1.22 -18.63
N LEU A 87 12.09 -0.08 -18.83
CA LEU A 87 13.06 -1.08 -19.28
C LEU A 87 13.64 -0.82 -20.68
N LYS A 88 13.04 0.09 -21.46
CA LYS A 88 13.50 0.49 -22.79
C LYS A 88 14.10 1.90 -22.82
N ASP A 89 14.15 2.57 -21.68
CA ASP A 89 14.64 3.94 -21.53
C ASP A 89 15.90 3.93 -20.65
N GLU A 90 17.07 3.99 -21.29
CA GLU A 90 18.36 3.97 -20.60
C GLU A 90 18.56 5.18 -19.69
N ALA A 91 18.03 6.35 -20.08
CA ALA A 91 18.12 7.56 -19.29
C ALA A 91 17.31 7.42 -18.01
N ALA A 92 16.08 6.90 -18.08
CA ALA A 92 15.28 6.59 -16.90
C ALA A 92 15.93 5.52 -16.01
N GLN A 93 16.47 4.45 -16.59
CA GLN A 93 17.15 3.38 -15.83
C GLN A 93 18.33 3.91 -15.01
N SER A 94 19.05 4.91 -15.52
CA SER A 94 20.19 5.52 -14.82
C SER A 94 19.84 6.17 -13.46
N TYR A 95 18.56 6.46 -13.20
CA TYR A 95 18.08 6.98 -11.91
C TYR A 95 17.82 5.90 -10.85
N PHE A 96 17.84 4.62 -11.24
CA PHE A 96 17.60 3.51 -10.33
C PHE A 96 18.91 2.81 -9.97
N GLN A 97 19.10 2.57 -8.67
CA GLN A 97 20.18 1.70 -8.17
C GLN A 97 19.96 0.24 -8.54
N SER A 98 18.69 -0.18 -8.61
CA SER A 98 18.32 -1.49 -9.12
C SER A 98 16.87 -1.55 -9.59
N ILE A 99 16.58 -2.53 -10.45
CA ILE A 99 15.24 -2.79 -10.99
C ILE A 99 14.98 -4.30 -10.87
N HIS A 100 13.84 -4.68 -10.29
CA HIS A 100 13.48 -6.07 -10.03
C HIS A 100 12.00 -6.33 -10.28
N HIS A 101 11.61 -7.57 -10.54
CA HIS A 101 10.21 -7.98 -10.43
C HIS A 101 9.80 -8.28 -8.99
N MET A 102 10.75 -8.76 -8.18
CA MET A 102 10.59 -9.04 -6.76
C MET A 102 11.95 -8.92 -6.07
N LEU A 103 11.96 -8.42 -4.84
CA LEU A 103 13.20 -8.22 -4.09
C LEU A 103 13.02 -8.61 -2.62
N SER A 104 14.01 -9.31 -2.06
CA SER A 104 14.11 -9.55 -0.62
C SER A 104 15.07 -8.54 0.00
N VAL A 105 14.64 -7.84 1.05
CA VAL A 105 15.45 -6.89 1.79
C VAL A 105 15.32 -7.11 3.29
N ARG A 106 16.30 -6.64 4.07
CA ARG A 106 16.24 -6.65 5.53
C ARG A 106 16.11 -5.24 6.07
N ASP A 107 15.15 -5.00 6.95
CA ASP A 107 14.90 -3.68 7.55
C ASP A 107 14.29 -3.83 8.94
N GLU A 108 14.68 -2.99 9.91
CA GLU A 108 14.23 -3.10 11.31
C GLU A 108 14.30 -4.54 11.88
N ASN A 109 15.37 -5.28 11.55
CA ASN A 109 15.57 -6.70 11.88
C ASN A 109 14.52 -7.69 11.28
N ARG A 110 13.67 -7.24 10.36
CA ARG A 110 12.67 -8.05 9.63
C ARG A 110 13.14 -8.39 8.21
N GLU A 111 12.77 -9.57 7.74
CA GLU A 111 12.84 -9.91 6.31
C GLU A 111 11.60 -9.36 5.61
N LEU A 112 11.80 -8.63 4.51
CA LEU A 112 10.73 -8.04 3.70
C LEU A 112 10.80 -8.64 2.29
N ILE A 113 9.65 -9.02 1.73
CA ILE A 113 9.48 -9.40 0.33
C ILE A 113 8.69 -8.31 -0.38
N LEU A 114 9.37 -7.62 -1.29
CA LEU A 114 8.82 -6.54 -2.10
C LEU A 114 8.38 -7.10 -3.44
N CYS A 115 7.11 -6.95 -3.78
CA CYS A 115 6.55 -7.30 -5.10
C CYS A 115 5.39 -6.35 -5.36
N HIS A 116 5.25 -5.81 -6.57
CA HIS A 116 4.14 -4.92 -6.88
C HIS A 116 2.78 -5.62 -6.65
N TYR A 117 2.67 -6.88 -7.05
CA TYR A 117 1.45 -7.67 -6.90
C TYR A 117 1.30 -8.26 -5.49
N PRO A 118 0.11 -8.19 -4.88
CA PRO A 118 -0.17 -8.94 -3.67
C PRO A 118 -0.12 -10.44 -3.94
N MET A 119 0.60 -11.17 -3.10
CA MET A 119 0.70 -12.64 -3.17
C MET A 119 0.07 -13.28 -1.93
N LEU A 120 -0.58 -14.43 -2.14
CA LEU A 120 -1.15 -15.23 -1.04
C LEU A 120 -0.07 -15.81 -0.12
N GLU A 121 1.06 -16.19 -0.70
CA GLU A 121 2.21 -16.71 0.02
C GLU A 121 3.50 -16.16 -0.60
N TRP A 122 4.53 -16.05 0.22
CA TRP A 122 5.84 -15.55 -0.19
C TRP A 122 6.95 -16.22 0.62
N ARG A 123 8.19 -16.01 0.18
CA ARG A 123 9.36 -16.52 0.90
C ARG A 123 9.36 -16.00 2.34
N GLY A 124 9.33 -16.92 3.31
CA GLY A 124 9.32 -16.58 4.73
C GLY A 124 7.93 -16.28 5.30
N TYR A 125 6.85 -16.58 4.56
CA TYR A 125 5.46 -16.40 5.01
C TYR A 125 5.21 -17.02 6.40
N PHE A 126 5.51 -18.31 6.55
CA PHE A 126 5.39 -19.03 7.84
C PHE A 126 6.45 -18.67 8.88
N ARG A 127 7.37 -17.76 8.57
CA ARG A 127 8.47 -17.30 9.45
C ARG A 127 8.34 -15.83 9.85
N GLY A 128 7.20 -15.19 9.53
CA GLY A 128 6.90 -13.82 9.95
C GLY A 128 7.57 -12.72 9.14
N SER A 129 8.08 -13.04 7.94
CA SER A 129 8.50 -12.02 6.97
C SER A 129 7.31 -11.16 6.55
N LEU A 130 7.57 -9.89 6.25
CA LEU A 130 6.55 -8.96 5.75
C LEU A 130 6.53 -9.00 4.22
N HIS A 131 5.35 -8.90 3.64
CA HIS A 131 5.18 -8.68 2.22
C HIS A 131 4.66 -7.27 1.98
N ILE A 132 5.45 -6.47 1.26
CA ILE A 132 5.08 -5.11 0.87
C ILE A 132 4.71 -5.12 -0.61
N PHE A 133 3.59 -4.49 -0.95
CA PHE A 133 3.01 -4.49 -2.29
C PHE A 133 2.27 -3.19 -2.61
N GLY A 134 1.86 -3.02 -3.87
CA GLY A 134 1.03 -1.92 -4.36
C GLY A 134 -0.24 -2.46 -5.02
N HIS A 135 -0.55 -2.00 -6.23
CA HIS A 135 -1.54 -2.52 -7.18
C HIS A 135 -3.02 -2.43 -6.75
N ILE A 136 -3.30 -2.43 -5.44
CA ILE A 136 -4.63 -2.56 -4.86
C ILE A 136 -5.12 -1.19 -4.39
N HIS A 137 -5.93 -0.56 -5.23
CA HIS A 137 -6.47 0.80 -5.06
C HIS A 137 -7.83 0.82 -4.33
N GLU A 138 -8.89 0.25 -4.93
CA GLU A 138 -10.28 0.35 -4.41
C GLU A 138 -10.92 -0.97 -3.97
N ALA A 139 -11.77 -0.87 -2.95
CA ALA A 139 -12.47 -1.93 -2.22
C ALA A 139 -13.43 -2.82 -3.07
N CYS A 140 -12.92 -3.58 -4.05
CA CYS A 140 -13.68 -4.67 -4.68
C CYS A 140 -12.82 -5.81 -5.27
N HIS A 141 -11.76 -6.20 -4.57
CA HIS A 141 -10.94 -7.36 -4.94
C HIS A 141 -11.17 -8.51 -3.94
N ALA A 142 -11.27 -9.74 -4.42
CA ALA A 142 -11.31 -10.94 -3.57
C ALA A 142 -10.12 -11.05 -2.60
N MET A 143 -9.05 -10.27 -2.84
CA MET A 143 -7.86 -10.21 -2.00
C MET A 143 -8.08 -9.42 -0.71
N TYR A 144 -9.12 -8.59 -0.60
CA TYR A 144 -9.32 -7.75 0.59
C TYR A 144 -9.55 -8.53 1.87
N GLU A 145 -10.36 -9.59 1.81
CA GLU A 145 -10.56 -10.46 2.98
C GLU A 145 -9.23 -11.07 3.45
N HIS A 146 -8.39 -11.48 2.50
CA HIS A 146 -7.08 -12.03 2.80
C HIS A 146 -6.15 -10.96 3.39
N ILE A 147 -6.05 -9.78 2.77
CA ILE A 147 -5.25 -8.65 3.26
C ILE A 147 -5.67 -8.26 4.68
N CYS A 148 -6.97 -8.18 4.97
CA CYS A 148 -7.47 -7.83 6.30
C CYS A 148 -7.05 -8.85 7.38
N ARG A 149 -7.04 -10.14 7.03
CA ARG A 149 -6.69 -11.22 7.97
C ARG A 149 -5.19 -11.42 8.12
N GLN A 150 -4.38 -10.94 7.17
CA GLN A 150 -2.93 -11.09 7.18
C GLN A 150 -2.22 -9.83 7.70
N PRO A 151 -1.71 -9.83 8.95
CA PRO A 151 -1.00 -8.69 9.51
C PRO A 151 0.34 -8.42 8.81
N ASN A 152 0.93 -9.43 8.18
CA ASN A 152 2.23 -9.33 7.52
C ASN A 152 2.16 -8.80 6.07
N MET A 153 0.97 -8.50 5.56
CA MET A 153 0.77 -7.90 4.24
C MET A 153 0.62 -6.38 4.39
N LEU A 154 1.49 -5.59 3.77
CA LEU A 154 1.49 -4.13 3.84
C LEU A 154 1.34 -3.52 2.45
N ASN A 155 0.25 -2.77 2.25
CA ASN A 155 0.04 -2.01 1.02
C ASN A 155 0.78 -0.67 1.13
N ALA A 156 1.68 -0.39 0.19
CA ALA A 156 2.47 0.83 0.08
C ALA A 156 1.94 1.80 -1.00
N GLY A 157 0.77 1.52 -1.58
CA GLY A 157 0.11 2.38 -2.56
C GLY A 157 -0.03 3.81 -2.05
N ALA A 158 0.24 4.79 -2.93
CA ALA A 158 0.30 6.19 -2.57
C ALA A 158 -0.98 6.69 -1.86
N SER A 159 -2.16 6.23 -2.30
CA SER A 159 -3.45 6.55 -1.66
C SER A 159 -3.62 5.96 -0.25
N VAL A 160 -2.90 4.89 0.07
CA VAL A 160 -2.91 4.24 1.39
C VAL A 160 -2.02 4.98 2.40
N ILE A 161 -0.86 5.47 1.95
CA ILE A 161 0.19 6.01 2.83
C ILE A 161 0.32 7.54 2.80
N GLY A 162 -0.70 8.24 2.31
CA GLY A 162 -0.75 9.71 2.34
C GLY A 162 0.12 10.40 1.28
N TYR A 163 0.34 9.70 0.15
CA TYR A 163 1.02 10.21 -1.04
C TYR A 163 2.48 10.63 -0.81
N GLN A 164 3.20 9.91 0.06
CA GLN A 164 4.63 10.14 0.32
C GLN A 164 5.35 8.85 0.73
N PRO A 165 6.66 8.71 0.46
CA PRO A 165 7.43 7.54 0.89
C PRO A 165 7.48 7.39 2.42
N ALA A 166 7.16 6.19 2.90
CA ALA A 166 7.06 5.88 4.32
C ALA A 166 8.16 4.90 4.76
N THR A 167 8.72 5.09 5.95
CA THR A 167 9.57 4.10 6.62
C THR A 167 8.76 2.86 6.98
N LEU A 168 9.41 1.75 7.33
CA LEU A 168 8.71 0.53 7.72
C LEU A 168 7.76 0.73 8.93
N PRO A 169 8.15 1.42 10.02
CA PRO A 169 7.23 1.71 11.13
C PRO A 169 6.01 2.53 10.71
N GLU A 170 6.20 3.57 9.89
CA GLU A 170 5.10 4.38 9.36
C GLU A 170 4.17 3.55 8.47
N LEU A 171 4.73 2.73 7.59
CA LEU A 171 3.97 1.85 6.69
C LEU A 171 3.09 0.86 7.47
N ILE A 172 3.61 0.28 8.56
CA ILE A 172 2.84 -0.58 9.47
C ILE A 172 1.67 0.20 10.07
N GLN A 173 1.92 1.42 10.56
CA GLN A 173 0.89 2.28 11.15
C GLN A 173 -0.22 2.65 10.14
N TYR A 174 0.15 3.03 8.92
CA TYR A 174 -0.83 3.29 7.85
C TYR A 174 -1.69 2.05 7.56
N ASN A 175 -1.07 0.87 7.53
CA ASN A 175 -1.76 -0.38 7.23
C ASN A 175 -2.72 -0.84 8.33
N ILE A 176 -2.47 -0.50 9.60
CA ILE A 176 -3.46 -0.72 10.68
C ILE A 176 -4.75 0.05 10.40
N GLY A 177 -4.64 1.33 10.02
CA GLY A 177 -5.80 2.16 9.67
C GLY A 177 -6.48 1.71 8.39
N TYR A 178 -5.70 1.36 7.36
CA TYR A 178 -6.20 0.86 6.08
C TYR A 178 -6.99 -0.44 6.25
N LYS A 179 -6.43 -1.45 6.94
CA LYS A 179 -7.11 -2.74 7.19
C LYS A 179 -8.37 -2.56 8.02
N SER A 180 -8.37 -1.65 8.99
CA SER A 180 -9.58 -1.31 9.75
C SER A 180 -10.70 -0.76 8.86
N ARG A 181 -10.38 0.15 7.93
CA ARG A 181 -11.36 0.68 6.95
C ARG A 181 -11.85 -0.40 6.00
N LEU A 182 -10.96 -1.24 5.49
CA LEU A 182 -11.33 -2.37 4.64
C LEU A 182 -12.25 -3.36 5.35
N ALA A 183 -11.97 -3.70 6.61
CA ALA A 183 -12.81 -4.57 7.41
C ALA A 183 -14.22 -3.98 7.62
N ALA A 184 -14.32 -2.67 7.87
CA ALA A 184 -15.60 -1.98 7.96
C ALA A 184 -16.40 -2.03 6.65
N ALA A 185 -15.75 -1.76 5.52
CA ALA A 185 -16.38 -1.81 4.20
C ALA A 185 -16.86 -3.23 3.82
N LEU A 186 -16.07 -4.26 4.17
CA LEU A 186 -16.47 -5.66 4.00
C LEU A 186 -17.70 -6.00 4.86
N ALA A 187 -17.72 -5.57 6.13
CA ALA A 187 -18.85 -5.83 7.02
C ALA A 187 -20.17 -5.20 6.51
N GLU A 188 -20.10 -3.96 5.99
CA GLU A 188 -21.23 -3.29 5.37
C GLU A 188 -21.75 -4.04 4.14
N LYS A 189 -20.83 -4.47 3.25
CA LYS A 189 -21.17 -5.23 2.04
C LYS A 189 -21.80 -6.60 2.33
N HIS A 190 -21.33 -7.29 3.37
CA HIS A 190 -21.83 -8.62 3.75
C HIS A 190 -23.07 -8.57 4.65
N GLY A 191 -23.63 -7.39 4.94
CA GLY A 191 -24.87 -7.26 5.68
C GLY A 191 -24.78 -7.74 7.14
N ILE A 192 -23.57 -7.79 7.71
CA ILE A 192 -23.42 -8.02 9.14
C ILE A 192 -23.85 -6.72 9.83
N ARG A 193 -25.16 -6.55 10.04
CA ARG A 193 -25.63 -5.77 11.18
C ARG A 193 -24.86 -6.33 12.37
N ARG A 194 -24.12 -5.48 13.09
CA ARG A 194 -23.86 -5.81 14.49
C ARG A 194 -25.24 -6.13 15.05
N GLU A 195 -25.48 -7.36 15.45
CA GLU A 195 -26.57 -7.62 16.38
C GLU A 195 -26.36 -6.62 17.50
N SER A 196 -27.29 -5.68 17.59
CA SER A 196 -27.39 -4.78 18.71
C SER A 196 -27.37 -5.64 19.95
N ASP A 197 -26.58 -5.22 20.95
CA ASP A 197 -26.78 -5.57 22.34
C ASP A 197 -28.28 -5.46 22.68
N SER A 198 -28.99 -6.57 22.59
CA SER A 198 -30.32 -6.77 23.15
C SER A 198 -30.61 -8.27 23.23
N THR A 199 -29.75 -8.97 23.95
CA THR A 199 -30.25 -10.06 24.80
C THR A 199 -29.94 -9.57 26.19
N SER A 200 -30.92 -8.90 26.82
CA SER A 200 -30.82 -8.60 28.24
C SER A 200 -30.61 -9.93 28.97
N ALA A 201 -29.75 -9.92 29.99
CA ALA A 201 -29.46 -11.09 30.82
C ALA A 201 -30.70 -11.71 31.49
N GLU A 202 -31.87 -11.11 31.34
CA GLU A 202 -33.16 -11.59 31.83
C GLU A 202 -33.73 -12.74 30.97
N GLU A 203 -33.50 -12.77 29.65
CA GLU A 203 -34.06 -13.84 28.79
C GLU A 203 -33.32 -15.18 28.93
N ILE A 204 -32.03 -15.16 29.28
CA ILE A 204 -31.27 -16.40 29.57
C ILE A 204 -31.67 -17.01 30.91
N THR A 205 -32.14 -16.18 31.87
CA THR A 205 -32.52 -16.65 33.20
C THR A 205 -33.92 -17.30 33.21
N ALA A 206 -34.84 -16.82 32.38
CA ALA A 206 -36.20 -17.38 32.29
C ALA A 206 -36.23 -18.80 31.66
N GLN A 207 -35.36 -19.09 30.70
CA GLN A 207 -35.30 -20.41 30.06
C GLN A 207 -34.67 -21.49 30.97
N ALA A 208 -33.80 -21.09 31.91
CA ALA A 208 -33.17 -22.02 32.85
C ALA A 208 -34.09 -22.42 34.02
N GLU A 209 -35.06 -21.59 34.39
CA GLU A 209 -36.04 -21.90 35.44
C GLU A 209 -37.18 -22.80 34.94
N GLU A 210 -37.59 -22.69 33.66
CA GLU A 210 -38.65 -23.54 33.09
C GLU A 210 -38.19 -24.99 32.84
N ASP A 211 -36.89 -25.22 32.61
CA ASP A 211 -36.31 -26.54 32.41
C ASP A 211 -35.96 -27.26 33.73
N ALA A 212 -36.05 -26.58 34.88
CA ALA A 212 -35.81 -27.18 36.20
C ALA A 212 -37.09 -27.72 36.88
N GLU A 213 -38.28 -27.42 36.35
CA GLU A 213 -39.58 -27.87 36.86
C GLU A 213 -40.25 -28.97 36.01
N LYS A 214 -39.52 -29.61 35.08
CA LYS A 214 -39.94 -30.84 34.37
C LYS A 214 -38.98 -32.00 34.66
#